data_AF-A0ABD4W4D2-F1
#
_entry.id   AF-A0ABD4W4D2-F1
#
_cell.length_a   1.000
_cell.length_b   1.000
_cell.length_c   1.000
_cell.angle_alpha   90.00
_cell.angle_beta   90.00
_cell.angle_gamma   90.00
#
_symmetry.space_group_name_H-M   'P 1'
#
loop_
_entity.id
_entity.type
_entity.pdbx_description
1 polymer ?
#
loop_
_entity_poly.entity_id
_entity_poly.type
_entity_poly.pdbx_seq_one_letter_code
_entity_poly.pdbx_strand_id
1 'polypeptide(L)' 'NKLYPSTQRCAACGNVKKGDDKITLYGNEKHGTKHNEYVCYNEKCPNYNKIVDRDKNAMLSLLALTKHPELNHAL' A
#
# COMPACT_ATOMS: atom_id res chain seq x y z
N ASN A 1 8.24 -4.66 -18.63
CA ASN A 1 6.97 -4.48 -17.90
C ASN A 1 7.17 -3.55 -16.71
N LYS A 2 6.45 -2.43 -16.66
CA LYS A 2 6.36 -1.62 -15.43
C LYS A 2 5.31 -2.26 -14.53
N LEU A 3 5.70 -2.66 -13.32
CA LEU A 3 4.78 -3.16 -12.30
C LEU A 3 4.30 -1.96 -11.47
N TYR A 4 3.00 -1.86 -11.19
CA TYR A 4 2.42 -0.80 -10.36
C TYR A 4 1.77 -1.44 -9.14
N PRO A 5 2.46 -1.50 -7.98
CA PRO A 5 1.96 -2.20 -6.79
C PRO A 5 0.92 -1.37 -6.04
N SER A 6 -0.09 -0.81 -6.72
CA SER A 6 -1.01 0.19 -6.16
C SER A 6 -1.78 -0.29 -4.93
N THR A 7 -2.22 -1.54 -4.91
CA THR A 7 -2.89 -2.16 -3.77
C THR A 7 -1.94 -2.46 -2.59
N GLN A 8 -0.63 -2.47 -2.83
CA GLN A 8 0.39 -2.75 -1.82
C GLN A 8 1.19 -1.49 -1.43
N ARG A 9 1.01 -0.36 -2.13
CA ARG A 9 1.75 0.88 -1.94
C ARG A 9 0.92 1.87 -1.13
N CYS A 10 1.54 2.47 -0.11
CA CYS A 10 0.91 3.51 0.68
C CYS A 10 0.85 4.82 -0.11
N ALA A 11 -0.33 5.40 -0.26
CA ALA A 11 -0.48 6.70 -0.91
C ALA A 11 0.20 7.84 -0.13
N ALA A 12 0.33 7.71 1.20
CA ALA A 12 0.85 8.77 2.06
C ALA A 12 2.39 8.81 2.12
N CYS A 13 3.06 7.65 2.14
CA CYS A 13 4.53 7.60 2.29
C CYS A 13 5.25 6.82 1.19
N GLY A 14 4.52 6.22 0.24
CA GLY A 14 5.09 5.45 -0.86
C GLY A 14 5.64 4.06 -0.50
N ASN A 15 5.63 3.66 0.79
CA ASN A 15 6.07 2.33 1.20
C ASN A 15 5.27 1.23 0.51
N VAL A 16 5.95 0.24 -0.06
CA VAL A 16 5.34 -0.95 -0.67
C VAL A 16 5.42 -2.11 0.33
N LYS A 17 4.27 -2.70 0.66
CA LYS A 17 4.19 -3.88 1.53
C LYS A 17 4.95 -5.06 0.91
N LYS A 18 5.72 -5.77 1.74
CA LYS A 18 6.53 -6.95 1.38
C LYS A 18 6.18 -8.12 2.28
N GLY A 19 6.46 -9.35 1.83
CA GLY A 19 6.21 -10.57 2.61
C GLY A 19 4.79 -10.65 3.17
N ASP A 20 4.69 -10.97 4.45
CA ASP A 20 3.44 -11.15 5.17
C ASP A 20 2.66 -9.85 5.42
N ASP A 21 3.25 -8.68 5.17
CA ASP A 21 2.55 -7.41 5.31
C ASP A 21 1.66 -7.09 4.12
N LYS A 22 1.78 -7.88 3.04
CA LYS A 22 1.00 -7.72 1.83
C LYS A 22 -0.47 -7.99 2.10
N ILE A 23 -1.32 -7.21 1.45
CA ILE A 23 -2.77 -7.46 1.39
C ILE A 23 -2.99 -8.71 0.54
N THR A 24 -3.02 -9.84 1.22
CA THR A 24 -3.20 -11.22 0.75
C THR A 24 -4.04 -11.94 1.79
N LEU A 25 -4.53 -13.15 1.51
CA LEU A 25 -5.25 -13.93 2.52
C LEU A 25 -4.41 -14.11 3.80
N TYR A 26 -3.15 -14.53 3.65
CA TYR A 26 -2.24 -14.75 4.78
C TYR A 26 -1.88 -13.46 5.53
N GLY A 27 -1.54 -12.39 4.82
CA GLY A 27 -1.20 -11.12 5.47
C GLY A 27 -2.39 -10.48 6.18
N ASN A 28 -3.58 -10.60 5.62
CA ASN A 28 -4.81 -10.13 6.26
C ASN A 28 -5.12 -10.91 7.55
N GLU A 29 -4.91 -12.22 7.54
CA GLU A 29 -5.06 -13.07 8.73
C GLU A 29 -4.05 -12.69 9.81
N LYS A 30 -2.76 -12.55 9.46
CA LYS A 30 -1.69 -12.14 10.38
C LYS A 30 -2.01 -10.83 11.10
N HIS A 31 -2.56 -9.86 10.38
CA HIS A 31 -2.80 -8.50 10.89
C HIS A 31 -4.25 -8.25 11.36
N GLY A 32 -5.14 -9.23 11.21
CA GLY A 32 -6.56 -9.09 11.56
C GLY A 32 -7.32 -8.03 10.74
N THR A 33 -6.90 -7.77 9.49
CA THR A 33 -7.48 -6.74 8.62
C THR A 33 -8.42 -7.33 7.57
N LYS A 34 -9.47 -6.60 7.19
CA LYS A 34 -10.35 -7.00 6.10
C LYS A 34 -9.74 -6.74 4.73
N HIS A 35 -10.23 -7.43 3.70
CA HIS A 35 -9.71 -7.28 2.33
C HIS A 35 -9.89 -5.86 1.74
N ASN A 36 -10.89 -5.11 2.19
CA ASN A 36 -11.16 -3.73 1.76
C ASN A 36 -10.41 -2.67 2.60
N GLU A 37 -9.66 -3.09 3.62
CA GLU A 37 -8.89 -2.21 4.49
C GLU A 37 -7.44 -2.14 4.01
N TYR A 38 -6.84 -0.97 4.14
CA TYR A 38 -5.42 -0.77 3.98
C TYR A 38 -4.85 -0.18 5.27
N VAL A 39 -3.76 -0.79 5.76
CA VAL A 39 -3.02 -0.30 6.93
C VAL A 39 -1.54 -0.17 6.57
N CYS A 40 -0.93 0.97 6.87
CA CYS A 40 0.51 1.16 6.65
C CYS A 40 1.30 0.79 7.91
N TYR A 41 2.25 -0.15 7.77
CA TYR A 41 3.13 -0.58 8.87
C TYR A 41 4.52 0.09 8.86
N ASN A 42 4.70 1.14 8.05
CA ASN A 42 5.91 1.95 8.11
C ASN A 42 5.75 3.00 9.23
N GLU A 43 6.54 2.89 10.30
CA GLU A 43 6.50 3.79 11.46
C GLU A 43 6.75 5.26 11.12
N LYS A 44 7.45 5.55 10.01
CA LYS A 44 7.70 6.91 9.53
C LYS A 44 6.51 7.50 8.75
N CYS A 45 5.44 6.73 8.56
CA CYS A 45 4.27 7.16 7.82
C CYS A 45 3.33 7.98 8.71
N PRO A 46 2.79 9.13 8.23
CA PRO A 46 1.74 9.86 8.97
C PRO A 46 0.44 9.05 9.15
N ASN A 47 0.28 7.96 8.38
CA ASN A 47 -0.82 7.01 8.48
C ASN A 47 -0.41 5.67 9.09
N TYR A 48 0.68 5.63 9.87
CA TYR A 48 1.08 4.41 10.58
C TYR A 48 -0.08 3.85 11.41
N ASN A 49 -0.36 2.55 11.22
CA ASN A 49 -1.44 1.79 11.88
C ASN A 49 -2.85 2.36 11.76
N LYS A 50 -3.10 3.32 10.86
CA LYS A 50 -4.45 3.80 10.56
C LYS A 50 -5.09 2.90 9.50
N ILE A 51 -6.34 2.51 9.75
CA ILE A 51 -7.19 1.83 8.77
C ILE A 51 -7.74 2.88 7.81
N VAL A 52 -7.47 2.70 6.51
CA VAL A 52 -8.06 3.49 5.44
C VAL A 52 -8.70 2.57 4.40
N ASP A 53 -9.57 3.13 3.56
CA ASP A 53 -10.15 2.40 2.44
C ASP A 53 -9.07 2.03 1.41
N ARG A 54 -8.98 0.74 1.08
CA ARG A 54 -7.93 0.22 0.20
C ARG A 54 -8.04 0.75 -1.22
N ASP A 55 -9.25 0.87 -1.75
CA ASP A 55 -9.46 1.26 -3.15
C ASP A 55 -9.13 2.75 -3.34
N LYS A 56 -9.48 3.60 -2.37
CA LYS A 56 -9.02 4.99 -2.29
C LYS A 56 -7.49 5.08 -2.18
N ASN A 57 -6.86 4.29 -1.32
CA ASN A 57 -5.39 4.26 -1.22
C ASN A 57 -4.74 3.84 -2.54
N ALA A 58 -5.26 2.80 -3.21
CA ALA A 58 -4.72 2.31 -4.48
C ALA A 58 -4.87 3.35 -5.60
N MET A 59 -6.03 4.01 -5.69
CA MET A 59 -6.28 5.08 -6.66
C MET A 59 -5.29 6.24 -6.46
N LEU A 60 -5.10 6.71 -5.23
CA LEU A 60 -4.17 7.79 -4.92
C LEU A 60 -2.71 7.39 -5.19
N SER A 61 -2.34 6.14 -4.90
CA SER A 61 -1.02 5.60 -5.26
C SER A 61 -0.79 5.59 -6.77
N LEU A 62 -1.78 5.20 -7.58
CA LEU A 62 -1.68 5.27 -9.05
C LEU A 62 -1.53 6.72 -9.52
N LEU A 63 -2.35 7.64 -9.01
CA LEU A 63 -2.26 9.06 -9.37
C LEU A 63 -0.86 9.63 -9.05
N ALA A 64 -0.29 9.26 -7.91
CA ALA A 64 1.06 9.66 -7.54
C ALA A 64 2.10 9.11 -8.52
N LEU A 65 2.02 7.83 -8.90
CA LEU A 65 2.97 7.21 -9.85
C LEU A 65 2.79 7.72 -11.30
N THR A 66 1.60 8.17 -11.67
CA THR A 66 1.38 8.85 -12.97
C THR A 66 2.04 10.23 -13.00
N LYS A 67 1.96 10.98 -11.90
CA LYS A 67 2.61 12.29 -11.77
C LYS A 67 4.13 12.19 -11.56
N HIS A 68 4.57 11.12 -10.91
CA HIS A 68 5.95 10.85 -10.52
C HIS A 68 6.37 9.42 -10.90
N PRO A 69 6.56 9.12 -12.20
CA PRO A 69 6.92 7.78 -12.67
C PRO A 69 8.25 7.27 -12.11
N GLU A 70 9.16 8.17 -11.74
CA GLU A 70 10.43 7.88 -11.10
C GLU A 70 10.29 7.20 -9.74
N LEU A 71 9.12 7.30 -9.09
CA LEU A 71 8.84 6.63 -7.81
C LEU A 71 8.35 5.19 -7.99
N ASN A 72 8.22 4.71 -9.24
CA ASN A 72 7.76 3.36 -9.51
C ASN A 72 8.86 2.31 -9.35
N HIS A 73 9.30 2.10 -8.11
CA HIS A 73 10.32 1.11 -7.78
C HIS A 73 9.58 -0.15 -7.33
N ALA A 74 9.19 -0.96 -8.31
CA ALA A 74 8.61 -2.26 -8.04
C ALA A 74 9.76 -3.23 -7.76
N LEU A 75 10.31 -3.23 -6.53
CA LEU A 75 11.03 -4.35 -5.88
C LEU A 75 11.43 -4.02 -4.43
#